data_AF-A0A643F6X7-F1
#
_entry.id   AF-A0A643F6X7-F1
#
_cell.length_a   1.000
_cell.length_b   1.000
_cell.length_c   1.000
_cell.angle_alpha   90.00
_cell.angle_beta   90.00
_cell.angle_gamma   90.00
#
_symmetry.space_group_name_H-M   'P 1'
#
loop_
_entity.id
_entity.type
_entity.pdbx_description
1 polymer ?
#
loop_
_entity_poly.entity_id
_entity_poly.type
_entity_poly.pdbx_seq_one_letter_code
_entity_poly.pdbx_strand_id
1 'polypeptide(L)'
;MHHPSLAPRAARSTPAGGWAPDHPQTTPTPAALDGAVEAACAQACGSFAPAWPLDQAIAVNPHWARIDRPVRQVAARLAVLAGVQVFPPRALIAQAWAEGRITPQDLRAALAALGHPTRAEADCLQALQTAPDITPLPLLIDVLDDDPQRHERLSWRQAITHQLSQTCAAYFDHHQADWQPERSAGLFDFWRDGLTHDHGVAWLMGLPTLRRHLHALPASRQEVERWALQRQGLDPAIWADYLESVLWTVPGWASWCAYLGWQARQQGREDGHLRELLAIRLAWGALLLECKADASGQRAGADLRQAWRDAPARLARAEQALWVDEVWQLALEQGYQRGLASRLSVAAPALPEPVPDVQAVFCIDVRSERMRRALEAVWPAVQTRGFAGFFGLPAAYTPLGTALARPHLPGLLAPTVAVGEVIEDAQGHASPDDAAAQAARARRRGLDRRARWEAA
;
A
#
# COMPACT_ATOMS: atom_id res chain seq x y z
N MET A 1 -21.80 -58.87 42.41
CA MET A 1 -21.30 -59.65 43.57
C MET A 1 -19.77 -59.66 43.49
N HIS A 2 -19.12 -58.67 44.12
CA HIS A 2 -18.29 -58.80 45.34
C HIS A 2 -16.89 -59.37 45.03
N HIS A 3 -15.81 -58.58 44.88
CA HIS A 3 -14.99 -57.76 45.83
C HIS A 3 -13.56 -58.37 45.88
N PRO A 4 -12.49 -57.71 46.39
CA PRO A 4 -12.02 -56.31 46.31
C PRO A 4 -10.49 -56.21 45.96
N SER A 5 -10.00 -55.13 45.32
CA SER A 5 -9.22 -53.98 45.86
C SER A 5 -8.02 -54.25 46.81
N LEU A 6 -6.82 -53.77 46.44
CA LEU A 6 -5.95 -52.89 47.27
C LEU A 6 -4.74 -52.34 46.46
N ALA A 7 -4.46 -51.04 46.67
CA ALA A 7 -3.47 -50.20 45.99
C ALA A 7 -2.02 -50.37 46.52
N PRO A 8 -1.05 -49.62 45.95
CA PRO A 8 -0.11 -48.93 46.82
C PRO A 8 0.04 -47.43 46.55
N ARG A 9 0.29 -46.72 47.65
CA ARG A 9 0.42 -45.27 47.82
C ARG A 9 1.84 -44.78 47.52
N ALA A 10 1.87 -43.60 46.91
CA ALA A 10 2.88 -42.54 46.89
C ALA A 10 4.15 -42.68 47.76
N ALA A 11 5.30 -42.58 47.11
CA ALA A 11 6.55 -42.11 47.71
C ALA A 11 6.73 -40.62 47.43
N ARG A 12 6.87 -39.83 48.50
CA ARG A 12 7.25 -38.42 48.46
C ARG A 12 8.74 -38.30 48.13
N SER A 13 9.10 -37.48 47.16
CA SER A 13 10.45 -36.93 47.03
C SER A 13 10.38 -35.41 47.02
N THR A 14 11.16 -34.82 47.93
CA THR A 14 11.40 -33.39 48.14
C THR A 14 12.18 -32.80 46.96
N PRO A 15 11.96 -31.54 46.55
CA PRO A 15 12.74 -30.93 45.48
C PRO A 15 14.07 -30.42 46.05
N ALA A 16 15.18 -30.96 45.55
CA ALA A 16 16.48 -30.36 45.71
C ALA A 16 16.63 -29.24 44.66
N GLY A 17 16.90 -28.03 45.14
CA GLY A 17 17.18 -26.87 44.30
C GLY A 17 18.42 -27.11 43.43
N GLY A 18 18.23 -26.94 42.13
CA GLY A 18 19.29 -26.80 41.14
C GLY A 18 19.07 -25.50 40.40
N TRP A 19 19.85 -24.48 40.76
CA TRP A 19 19.94 -23.22 40.05
C TRP A 19 20.48 -23.53 38.63
N ALA A 20 19.61 -23.47 37.62
CA ALA A 20 20.01 -23.58 36.24
C ALA A 20 20.77 -22.31 35.84
N PRO A 21 21.97 -22.40 35.22
CA PRO A 21 22.70 -21.22 34.82
C PRO A 21 21.96 -20.54 33.67
N ASP A 22 21.88 -19.22 33.75
CA ASP A 22 21.43 -18.34 32.67
C ASP A 22 22.01 -18.80 31.34
N HIS A 23 21.12 -19.00 30.35
CA HIS A 23 21.56 -19.11 28.96
C HIS A 23 22.37 -17.85 28.62
N PRO A 24 23.62 -17.98 28.13
CA PRO A 24 24.37 -16.82 27.72
C PRO A 24 23.61 -16.18 26.55
N GLN A 25 23.12 -14.96 26.74
CA GLN A 25 22.67 -14.10 25.64
C GLN A 25 23.89 -13.79 24.78
N THR A 26 24.21 -14.68 23.84
CA THR A 26 25.22 -14.43 22.81
C THR A 26 24.79 -13.20 22.03
N THR A 27 25.50 -12.09 22.23
CA THR A 27 25.32 -10.89 21.42
C THR A 27 25.54 -11.28 19.95
N PRO A 28 24.58 -11.00 19.04
CA PRO A 28 24.73 -11.39 17.64
C PRO A 28 25.98 -10.75 17.05
N THR A 29 26.68 -11.47 16.17
CA THR A 29 27.81 -10.91 15.43
C THR A 29 27.33 -9.75 14.56
N PRO A 30 28.16 -8.72 14.28
CA PRO A 30 27.76 -7.60 13.43
C PRO A 30 27.18 -8.03 12.06
N ALA A 31 27.75 -9.07 11.44
CA ALA A 31 27.24 -9.61 10.17
C ALA A 31 25.85 -10.29 10.30
N ALA A 32 25.58 -10.97 11.41
CA ALA A 32 24.26 -11.58 11.66
C ALA A 32 23.20 -10.51 11.91
N LEU A 33 23.57 -9.44 12.62
CA LEU A 33 22.70 -8.27 12.81
C LEU A 33 22.35 -7.63 11.47
N ASP A 34 23.34 -7.42 10.60
CA ASP A 34 23.13 -6.81 9.28
C ASP A 34 22.19 -7.64 8.41
N GLY A 35 22.37 -8.96 8.40
CA GLY A 35 21.45 -9.87 7.71
C GLY A 35 20.02 -9.81 8.25
N ALA A 36 19.85 -9.69 9.58
CA ALA A 36 18.53 -9.57 10.20
C ALA A 36 17.85 -8.23 9.88
N VAL A 37 18.61 -7.13 9.89
CA VAL A 37 18.13 -5.81 9.47
C VAL A 37 17.68 -5.87 8.02
N GLU A 38 18.53 -6.39 7.13
CA GLU A 38 18.21 -6.47 5.70
C GLU A 38 16.95 -7.29 5.44
N ALA A 39 16.82 -8.46 6.07
CA ALA A 39 15.68 -9.34 5.92
C ALA A 39 14.37 -8.69 6.40
N ALA A 40 14.36 -8.09 7.59
CA ALA A 40 13.16 -7.47 8.16
C ALA A 40 12.66 -6.31 7.29
N CYS A 41 13.60 -5.55 6.79
CA CYS A 41 13.37 -4.31 6.09
C CYS A 41 12.97 -4.61 4.62
N ALA A 42 13.50 -5.68 4.01
CA ALA A 42 13.03 -6.23 2.74
C ALA A 42 11.61 -6.82 2.86
N GLN A 43 11.32 -7.57 3.94
CA GLN A 43 9.99 -8.11 4.20
C GLN A 43 8.93 -7.00 4.35
N ALA A 44 9.25 -5.93 5.06
CA ALA A 44 8.36 -4.78 5.22
C ALA A 44 8.08 -4.09 3.88
N CYS A 45 9.11 -3.79 3.09
CA CYS A 45 8.97 -3.19 1.76
C CYS A 45 8.16 -4.10 0.82
N GLY A 46 8.36 -5.42 0.88
CA GLY A 46 7.64 -6.41 0.07
C GLY A 46 6.15 -6.49 0.34
N SER A 47 5.63 -5.84 1.39
CA SER A 47 4.22 -5.84 1.75
C SER A 47 3.38 -4.78 1.02
N PHE A 48 3.99 -3.83 0.31
CA PHE A 48 3.25 -2.75 -0.36
C PHE A 48 2.94 -3.07 -1.82
N ALA A 49 1.67 -2.90 -2.20
CA ALA A 49 1.25 -3.06 -3.58
C ALA A 49 1.65 -1.82 -4.40
N PRO A 50 2.06 -1.99 -5.67
CA PRO A 50 2.32 -0.86 -6.56
C PRO A 50 1.05 -0.04 -6.79
N ALA A 51 1.20 1.29 -6.87
CA ALA A 51 0.16 2.21 -7.30
C ALA A 51 0.64 2.99 -8.54
N TRP A 52 -0.12 2.88 -9.64
CA TRP A 52 0.23 3.50 -10.92
C TRP A 52 -0.06 4.99 -10.91
N PRO A 53 0.72 5.79 -11.67
CA PRO A 53 0.42 7.20 -11.88
C PRO A 53 -0.94 7.39 -12.58
N LEU A 54 -1.51 8.59 -12.48
CA LEU A 54 -2.88 8.88 -12.96
C LEU A 54 -3.11 8.54 -14.44
N ASP A 55 -2.10 8.72 -15.29
CA ASP A 55 -2.14 8.40 -16.72
C ASP A 55 -2.15 6.88 -17.00
N GLN A 56 -1.78 6.07 -16.01
CA GLN A 56 -1.74 4.61 -16.08
C GLN A 56 -2.55 3.95 -14.94
N ALA A 57 -3.42 4.71 -14.28
CA ALA A 57 -4.19 4.24 -13.13
C ALA A 57 -5.13 3.11 -13.56
N ILE A 58 -4.75 1.89 -13.19
CA ILE A 58 -5.52 0.67 -13.35
C ILE A 58 -6.06 0.23 -11.98
N ALA A 59 -7.22 -0.42 -11.97
CA ALA A 59 -7.76 -0.99 -10.73
C ALA A 59 -6.86 -2.16 -10.29
N VAL A 60 -6.01 -1.91 -9.31
CA VAL A 60 -5.14 -2.94 -8.72
C VAL A 60 -5.64 -3.30 -7.35
N ASN A 61 -5.55 -4.59 -7.04
CA ASN A 61 -5.82 -5.10 -5.71
C ASN A 61 -4.84 -4.45 -4.71
N PRO A 62 -5.30 -3.62 -3.75
CA PRO A 62 -4.42 -3.00 -2.74
C PRO A 62 -3.74 -4.05 -1.84
N HIS A 63 -4.21 -5.28 -1.87
CA HIS A 63 -3.65 -6.43 -1.17
C HIS A 63 -2.85 -7.36 -2.08
N TRP A 64 -2.41 -6.91 -3.27
CA TRP A 64 -1.66 -7.73 -4.23
C TRP A 64 -0.44 -8.44 -3.62
N ALA A 65 0.27 -7.76 -2.72
CA ALA A 65 1.42 -8.30 -2.00
C ALA A 65 1.05 -9.29 -0.86
N ARG A 66 -0.23 -9.62 -0.69
CA ARG A 66 -0.76 -10.44 0.42
C ARG A 66 -1.80 -11.48 -0.05
N ILE A 67 -1.83 -11.79 -1.35
CA ILE A 67 -2.82 -12.70 -1.95
C ILE A 67 -2.67 -14.16 -1.50
N ASP A 68 -1.53 -14.52 -0.93
CA ASP A 68 -1.22 -15.82 -0.34
C ASP A 68 -1.92 -16.06 1.00
N ARG A 69 -2.58 -15.03 1.57
CA ARG A 69 -3.16 -15.07 2.92
C ARG A 69 -4.68 -14.97 2.89
N PRO A 70 -5.38 -15.64 3.83
CA PRO A 70 -6.81 -15.42 4.03
C PRO A 70 -7.13 -13.94 4.31
N VAL A 71 -8.24 -13.45 3.77
CA VAL A 71 -8.63 -12.03 3.87
C VAL A 71 -8.78 -11.58 5.33
N ARG A 72 -9.27 -12.43 6.23
CA ARG A 72 -9.37 -12.11 7.66
C ARG A 72 -8.02 -11.86 8.33
N GLN A 73 -6.98 -12.62 7.95
CA GLN A 73 -5.62 -12.38 8.45
C GLN A 73 -5.06 -11.06 7.94
N VAL A 74 -5.31 -10.75 6.66
CA VAL A 74 -4.93 -9.44 6.08
C VAL A 74 -5.66 -8.31 6.80
N ALA A 75 -6.96 -8.44 7.04
CA ALA A 75 -7.77 -7.45 7.74
C ALA A 75 -7.28 -7.22 9.18
N ALA A 76 -7.02 -8.29 9.93
CA ALA A 76 -6.50 -8.20 11.29
C ALA A 76 -5.12 -7.53 11.33
N ARG A 77 -4.24 -7.91 10.41
CA ARG A 77 -2.90 -7.31 10.29
C ARG A 77 -2.98 -5.82 9.98
N LEU A 78 -3.78 -5.42 9.00
CA LEU A 78 -3.90 -4.00 8.62
C LEU A 78 -4.61 -3.16 9.69
N ALA A 79 -5.58 -3.72 10.41
CA ALA A 79 -6.22 -3.04 11.54
C ALA A 79 -5.21 -2.81 12.69
N VAL A 80 -4.42 -3.82 13.05
CA VAL A 80 -3.45 -3.76 14.15
C VAL A 80 -2.22 -2.93 13.77
N LEU A 81 -1.67 -3.11 12.57
CA LEU A 81 -0.43 -2.44 12.16
C LEU A 81 -0.64 -1.02 11.67
N ALA A 82 -1.80 -0.71 11.10
CA ALA A 82 -2.03 0.55 10.37
C ALA A 82 -3.33 1.25 10.74
N GLY A 83 -4.22 0.64 11.54
CA GLY A 83 -5.56 1.17 11.77
C GLY A 83 -6.44 1.19 10.51
N VAL A 84 -6.12 0.35 9.52
CA VAL A 84 -6.85 0.27 8.26
C VAL A 84 -7.97 -0.75 8.37
N GLN A 85 -9.18 -0.31 8.04
CA GLN A 85 -10.35 -1.17 7.96
C GLN A 85 -10.46 -1.80 6.57
N VAL A 86 -10.40 -3.14 6.50
CA VAL A 86 -10.55 -3.91 5.25
C VAL A 86 -12.00 -4.32 5.00
N PHE A 87 -12.70 -4.84 6.01
CA PHE A 87 -14.11 -5.21 5.88
C PHE A 87 -15.03 -3.99 5.99
N PRO A 88 -16.20 -3.99 5.34
CA PRO A 88 -17.16 -2.90 5.47
C PRO A 88 -17.54 -2.64 6.93
N PRO A 89 -17.83 -1.38 7.31
CA PRO A 89 -18.37 -1.08 8.63
C PRO A 89 -19.64 -1.89 8.91
N ARG A 90 -19.78 -2.42 10.14
CA ARG A 90 -20.94 -3.22 10.54
C ARG A 90 -22.28 -2.48 10.37
N ALA A 91 -22.28 -1.14 10.44
CA ALA A 91 -23.45 -0.32 10.12
C ALA A 91 -23.92 -0.47 8.66
N LEU A 92 -22.99 -0.55 7.70
CA LEU A 92 -23.31 -0.78 6.29
C LEU A 92 -23.87 -2.19 6.07
N ILE A 93 -23.32 -3.18 6.77
CA ILE A 93 -23.84 -4.55 6.76
C ILE A 93 -25.25 -4.60 7.37
N ALA A 94 -25.48 -3.94 8.50
CA ALA A 94 -26.78 -3.88 9.14
C ALA A 94 -27.83 -3.24 8.22
N GLN A 95 -27.44 -2.20 7.48
CA GLN A 95 -28.29 -1.61 6.44
C GLN A 95 -28.57 -2.61 5.30
N ALA A 96 -27.55 -3.31 4.80
CA ALA A 96 -27.72 -4.30 3.74
C ALA A 96 -28.63 -5.46 4.14
N TRP A 97 -28.56 -5.87 5.41
CA TRP A 97 -29.47 -6.83 6.01
C TRP A 97 -30.91 -6.30 6.11
N ALA A 98 -31.10 -5.09 6.63
CA ALA A 98 -32.42 -4.47 6.76
C ALA A 98 -33.11 -4.25 5.40
N GLU A 99 -32.34 -3.94 4.35
CA GLU A 99 -32.81 -3.77 2.97
C GLU A 99 -33.06 -5.10 2.25
N GLY A 100 -32.74 -6.25 2.87
CA GLY A 100 -32.87 -7.56 2.24
C GLY A 100 -31.85 -7.85 1.14
N ARG A 101 -30.79 -7.03 1.01
CA ARG A 101 -29.64 -7.33 0.13
C ARG A 101 -28.87 -8.55 0.63
N ILE A 102 -28.84 -8.72 1.96
CA ILE A 102 -28.40 -9.94 2.63
C ILE A 102 -29.64 -10.61 3.24
N THR A 103 -29.82 -11.89 2.99
CA THR A 103 -30.95 -12.68 3.51
C THR A 103 -30.50 -13.69 4.57
N PRO A 104 -31.41 -14.23 5.40
CA PRO A 104 -31.07 -15.31 6.33
C PRO A 104 -30.50 -16.56 5.67
N GLN A 105 -30.78 -16.78 4.38
CA GLN A 105 -30.16 -17.87 3.63
C GLN A 105 -28.68 -17.59 3.35
N ASP A 106 -28.32 -16.36 3.00
CA ASP A 106 -26.93 -15.96 2.75
C ASP A 106 -26.09 -16.08 4.01
N LEU A 107 -26.63 -15.62 5.15
CA LEU A 107 -25.94 -15.69 6.42
C LEU A 107 -25.66 -17.15 6.82
N ARG A 108 -26.67 -18.03 6.73
CA ARG A 108 -26.50 -19.46 7.03
C ARG A 108 -25.51 -20.14 6.08
N ALA A 109 -25.53 -19.79 4.80
CA ALA A 109 -24.59 -20.31 3.82
C ALA A 109 -23.14 -19.85 4.09
N ALA A 110 -22.94 -18.58 4.46
CA ALA A 110 -21.64 -18.06 4.88
C ALA A 110 -21.13 -18.73 6.17
N LEU A 111 -22.00 -18.91 7.16
CA LEU A 111 -21.67 -19.63 8.40
C LEU A 111 -21.28 -21.09 8.14
N ALA A 112 -21.98 -21.78 7.25
CA ALA A 112 -21.66 -23.14 6.86
C ALA A 112 -20.32 -23.23 6.11
N ALA A 113 -20.00 -22.23 5.28
CA ALA A 113 -18.76 -22.20 4.50
C ALA A 113 -17.52 -21.94 5.37
N LEU A 114 -17.61 -21.01 6.33
CA LEU A 114 -16.47 -20.63 7.17
C LEU A 114 -16.34 -21.51 8.42
N GLY A 115 -17.48 -21.91 9.00
CA GLY A 115 -17.54 -22.61 10.28
C GLY A 115 -17.02 -21.79 11.46
N HIS A 116 -17.51 -22.10 12.67
CA HIS A 116 -16.88 -21.67 13.92
C HIS A 116 -17.24 -22.65 15.04
N PRO A 117 -16.30 -22.98 15.94
CA PRO A 117 -16.56 -23.97 16.98
C PRO A 117 -17.64 -23.54 17.99
N THR A 118 -17.90 -22.23 18.14
CA THR A 118 -18.71 -21.71 19.25
C THR A 118 -19.70 -20.59 18.89
N ARG A 119 -19.72 -20.08 17.66
CA ARG A 119 -20.55 -18.93 17.29
C ARG A 119 -21.71 -19.35 16.39
N ALA A 120 -22.91 -18.87 16.72
CA ALA A 120 -24.15 -19.11 16.00
C ALA A 120 -24.63 -17.86 15.24
N GLU A 121 -25.73 -18.01 14.51
CA GLU A 121 -26.39 -16.94 13.76
C GLU A 121 -26.76 -15.73 14.64
N ALA A 122 -27.26 -15.99 15.85
CA ALA A 122 -27.64 -14.95 16.82
C ALA A 122 -26.44 -14.09 17.24
N ASP A 123 -25.26 -14.67 17.41
CA ASP A 123 -24.03 -13.93 17.77
C ASP A 123 -23.63 -12.96 16.65
N CYS A 124 -23.78 -13.37 15.39
CA CYS A 124 -23.46 -12.54 14.24
C CYS A 124 -24.43 -11.35 14.12
N LEU A 125 -25.71 -11.56 14.40
CA LEU A 125 -26.72 -10.50 14.42
C LEU A 125 -26.48 -9.52 15.58
N GLN A 126 -26.16 -10.02 16.77
CA GLN A 126 -25.85 -9.17 17.93
C GLN A 126 -24.60 -8.33 17.68
N ALA A 127 -23.56 -8.92 17.08
CA ALA A 127 -22.30 -8.25 16.79
C ALA A 127 -22.46 -7.04 15.85
N LEU A 128 -23.51 -6.97 15.02
CA LEU A 128 -23.78 -5.79 14.19
C LEU A 128 -24.04 -4.51 14.99
N GLN A 129 -24.42 -4.64 16.26
CA GLN A 129 -24.72 -3.51 17.14
C GLN A 129 -23.47 -2.85 17.74
N THR A 130 -22.28 -3.44 17.55
CA THR A 130 -21.06 -2.96 18.19
C THR A 130 -19.89 -3.06 17.21
N ALA A 131 -19.11 -2.00 17.08
CA ALA A 131 -17.87 -2.04 16.30
C ALA A 131 -16.84 -2.96 16.98
N PRO A 132 -15.98 -3.65 16.20
CA PRO A 132 -14.89 -4.42 16.80
C PRO A 132 -13.90 -3.47 17.50
N ASP A 133 -13.54 -3.79 18.74
CA ASP A 133 -12.51 -3.05 19.48
C ASP A 133 -11.12 -3.56 19.10
N ILE A 134 -10.53 -2.92 18.09
CA ILE A 134 -9.18 -3.22 17.61
C ILE A 134 -8.37 -1.93 17.65
N THR A 135 -7.49 -1.83 18.65
CA THR A 135 -6.59 -0.69 18.79
C THR A 135 -5.28 -0.96 18.04
N PRO A 136 -4.85 -0.06 17.13
CA PRO A 136 -3.58 -0.19 16.43
C PRO A 136 -2.38 -0.19 17.39
N LEU A 137 -1.29 -0.83 16.98
CA LEU A 137 -0.01 -0.75 17.68
C LEU A 137 0.55 0.68 17.56
N PRO A 138 1.10 1.23 18.66
CA PRO A 138 1.64 2.58 18.63
C PRO A 138 2.96 2.63 17.86
N LEU A 139 3.28 3.74 17.21
CA LEU A 139 4.61 3.99 16.65
C LEU A 139 5.43 4.85 17.59
N LEU A 140 6.77 4.75 17.48
CA LEU A 140 7.69 5.54 18.30
C LEU A 140 7.41 7.05 18.21
N ILE A 141 7.11 7.54 17.01
CA ILE A 141 6.86 8.96 16.78
C ILE A 141 5.60 9.48 17.49
N ASP A 142 4.62 8.61 17.75
CA ASP A 142 3.37 8.99 18.40
C ASP A 142 3.53 8.95 19.92
N VAL A 143 4.20 7.92 20.45
CA VAL A 143 4.39 7.79 21.90
C VAL A 143 5.36 8.83 22.45
N LEU A 144 6.32 9.29 21.63
CA LEU A 144 7.22 10.37 22.03
C LEU A 144 6.54 11.75 21.96
N ASP A 145 5.43 11.90 21.24
CA ASP A 145 4.66 13.15 21.18
C ASP A 145 3.65 13.24 22.34
N ASP A 146 4.15 13.18 23.58
CA ASP A 146 3.34 13.15 24.81
C ASP A 146 3.16 14.51 25.50
N ASP A 147 3.57 15.61 24.85
CA ASP A 147 3.48 16.96 25.41
C ASP A 147 2.00 17.33 25.70
N PRO A 148 1.66 17.85 26.90
CA PRO A 148 0.32 18.32 27.20
C PRO A 148 -0.20 19.39 26.22
N GLN A 149 0.68 20.24 25.69
CA GLN A 149 0.37 21.29 24.71
C GLN A 149 0.49 20.83 23.25
N ARG A 150 0.71 19.53 22.99
CA ARG A 150 0.85 19.00 21.61
C ARG A 150 -0.32 19.35 20.68
N HIS A 151 -1.50 19.63 21.23
CA HIS A 151 -2.70 20.02 20.48
C HIS A 151 -2.65 21.46 19.93
N GLU A 152 -1.69 22.27 20.39
CA GLU A 152 -1.47 23.65 19.92
C GLU A 152 -0.57 23.71 18.68
N ARG A 153 0.03 22.57 18.28
CA ARG A 153 0.87 22.44 17.08
C ARG A 153 0.45 21.24 16.23
N LEU A 154 1.06 21.11 15.05
CA LEU A 154 0.99 19.87 14.30
C LEU A 154 1.59 18.73 15.14
N SER A 155 0.92 17.57 15.16
CA SER A 155 1.52 16.37 15.72
C SER A 155 2.81 16.02 14.98
N TRP A 156 3.76 15.38 15.65
CA TRP A 156 5.00 14.96 15.01
C TRP A 156 4.75 14.02 13.83
N ARG A 157 3.75 13.15 13.92
CA ARG A 157 3.28 12.33 12.79
C ARG A 157 2.91 13.20 11.59
N GLN A 158 2.08 14.22 11.77
CA GLN A 158 1.66 15.11 10.67
C GLN A 158 2.84 15.89 10.09
N ALA A 159 3.70 16.44 10.94
CA ALA A 159 4.89 17.19 10.50
C ALA A 159 5.85 16.31 9.68
N ILE A 160 6.14 15.10 10.14
CA ILE A 160 7.00 14.15 9.44
C ILE A 160 6.37 13.68 8.13
N THR A 161 5.09 13.31 8.13
CA THR A 161 4.39 12.91 6.90
C THR A 161 4.36 14.03 5.88
N HIS A 162 4.16 15.29 6.32
CA HIS A 162 4.18 16.45 5.43
C HIS A 162 5.58 16.70 4.85
N GLN A 163 6.61 16.77 5.70
CA GLN A 163 8.00 17.00 5.28
C GLN A 163 8.49 15.93 4.30
N LEU A 164 8.19 14.66 4.59
CA LEU A 164 8.53 13.56 3.69
C LEU A 164 7.76 13.65 2.38
N SER A 165 6.48 14.03 2.42
CA SER A 165 5.68 14.19 1.21
C SER A 165 6.18 15.32 0.31
N GLN A 166 6.62 16.44 0.90
CA GLN A 166 7.26 17.52 0.14
C GLN A 166 8.58 17.07 -0.48
N THR A 167 9.38 16.32 0.28
CA THR A 167 10.64 15.74 -0.22
C THR A 167 10.40 14.80 -1.39
N CYS A 168 9.47 13.85 -1.25
CA CYS A 168 9.10 12.92 -2.32
C CYS A 168 8.53 13.67 -3.54
N ALA A 169 7.66 14.66 -3.34
CA ALA A 169 7.13 15.47 -4.43
C ALA A 169 8.26 16.18 -5.19
N ALA A 170 9.19 16.83 -4.48
CA ALA A 170 10.33 17.51 -5.09
C ALA A 170 11.32 16.56 -5.78
N TYR A 171 11.49 15.33 -5.27
CA TYR A 171 12.40 14.34 -5.82
C TYR A 171 11.82 13.61 -7.05
N PHE A 172 10.54 13.25 -7.01
CA PHE A 172 9.87 12.50 -8.09
C PHE A 172 9.26 13.40 -9.17
N ASP A 173 9.24 14.72 -8.99
CA ASP A 173 8.72 15.64 -10.00
C ASP A 173 9.70 15.82 -11.17
N HIS A 174 9.48 15.15 -12.30
CA HIS A 174 10.35 15.31 -13.47
C HIS A 174 9.94 16.45 -14.41
N HIS A 175 8.73 17.02 -14.26
CA HIS A 175 8.09 17.76 -15.36
C HIS A 175 7.23 18.97 -14.96
N GLN A 176 6.80 19.09 -13.69
CA GLN A 176 5.83 20.12 -13.29
C GLN A 176 6.51 21.40 -12.82
N ALA A 177 7.55 21.31 -11.98
CA ALA A 177 8.23 22.49 -11.48
C ALA A 177 9.24 23.06 -12.49
N ASP A 178 9.15 24.38 -12.72
CA ASP A 178 10.11 25.16 -13.52
C ASP A 178 11.50 25.16 -12.89
N TRP A 179 11.55 25.19 -11.55
CA TRP A 179 12.77 25.07 -10.78
C TRP A 179 12.83 23.70 -10.13
N GLN A 180 13.94 22.99 -10.35
CA GLN A 180 14.16 21.65 -9.79
C GLN A 180 15.47 21.62 -9.01
N PRO A 181 15.48 21.02 -7.81
CA PRO A 181 16.72 20.81 -7.07
C PRO A 181 17.57 19.73 -7.75
N GLU A 182 18.88 19.75 -7.48
CA GLU A 182 19.79 18.73 -7.98
C GLU A 182 19.47 17.35 -7.36
N ARG A 183 19.48 16.29 -8.19
CA ARG A 183 19.11 14.90 -7.81
C ARG A 183 20.19 13.90 -8.15
N SER A 184 21.46 14.29 -8.01
CA SER A 184 22.60 13.43 -8.33
C SER A 184 22.79 12.27 -7.35
N ALA A 185 22.10 12.29 -6.21
CA ALA A 185 22.09 11.25 -5.18
C ALA A 185 20.72 10.58 -5.02
N GLY A 186 20.65 9.50 -4.25
CA GLY A 186 19.40 8.80 -3.93
C GLY A 186 18.43 9.62 -3.08
N LEU A 187 17.20 9.13 -2.94
CA LEU A 187 16.13 9.76 -2.17
C LEU A 187 16.52 10.01 -0.71
N PHE A 188 17.24 9.06 -0.07
CA PHE A 188 17.71 9.24 1.32
C PHE A 188 18.68 10.41 1.44
N ASP A 189 19.64 10.53 0.52
CA ASP A 189 20.62 11.61 0.54
C ASP A 189 19.97 12.95 0.22
N PHE A 190 19.07 12.98 -0.76
CA PHE A 190 18.28 14.15 -1.09
C PHE A 190 17.47 14.66 0.12
N TRP A 191 16.81 13.75 0.83
CA TRP A 191 16.09 14.08 2.07
C TRP A 191 17.02 14.62 3.16
N ARG A 192 18.15 13.95 3.40
CA ARG A 192 19.11 14.31 4.45
C ARG A 192 19.72 15.69 4.20
N ASP A 193 20.09 15.98 2.97
CA ASP A 193 20.62 17.28 2.56
C ASP A 193 19.57 18.39 2.72
N GLY A 194 18.35 18.17 2.19
CA GLY A 194 17.25 19.12 2.31
C GLY A 194 16.90 19.42 3.77
N LEU A 195 16.79 18.40 4.62
CA LEU A 195 16.45 18.56 6.03
C LEU A 195 17.56 19.25 6.85
N THR A 196 18.83 19.11 6.44
CA THR A 196 19.96 19.80 7.11
C THR A 196 19.89 21.32 6.91
N HIS A 197 19.34 21.78 5.79
CA HIS A 197 19.18 23.18 5.41
C HIS A 197 17.81 23.78 5.77
N ASP A 198 16.81 22.95 6.09
CA ASP A 198 15.48 23.40 6.51
C ASP A 198 15.41 23.70 8.02
N HIS A 199 15.52 24.98 8.36
CA HIS A 199 15.40 25.45 9.75
C HIS A 199 13.96 25.47 10.27
N GLY A 200 12.95 25.45 9.39
CA GLY A 200 11.54 25.56 9.75
C GLY A 200 11.02 24.32 10.47
N VAL A 201 11.50 23.13 10.09
CA VAL A 201 11.02 21.85 10.64
C VAL A 201 11.29 21.72 12.14
N ALA A 202 12.47 22.11 12.60
CA ALA A 202 12.82 22.10 14.02
C ALA A 202 11.89 23.01 14.85
N TRP A 203 11.52 24.18 14.30
CA TRP A 203 10.61 25.12 14.94
C TRP A 203 9.17 24.61 14.95
N LEU A 204 8.66 24.14 13.81
CA LEU A 204 7.29 23.60 13.67
C LEU A 204 7.03 22.41 14.60
N MET A 205 8.05 21.59 14.85
CA MET A 205 7.95 20.41 15.73
C MET A 205 8.24 20.71 17.20
N GLY A 206 8.72 21.91 17.54
CA GLY A 206 9.16 22.24 18.91
C GLY A 206 10.42 21.50 19.36
N LEU A 207 11.35 21.24 18.43
CA LEU A 207 12.55 20.43 18.65
C LEU A 207 13.83 21.25 18.40
N PRO A 208 14.21 22.16 19.32
CA PRO A 208 15.34 23.08 19.11
C PRO A 208 16.69 22.36 18.95
N THR A 209 16.82 21.14 19.50
CA THR A 209 18.06 20.33 19.42
C THR A 209 18.12 19.45 18.16
N LEU A 210 17.07 19.39 17.34
CA LEU A 210 16.99 18.49 16.17
C LEU A 210 18.21 18.61 15.26
N ARG A 211 18.66 19.84 14.98
CA ARG A 211 19.81 20.11 14.10
C ARG A 211 21.10 19.47 14.58
N ARG A 212 21.34 19.46 15.89
CA ARG A 212 22.53 18.81 16.47
C ARG A 212 22.51 17.30 16.19
N HIS A 213 21.34 16.69 16.28
CA HIS A 213 21.18 15.25 16.04
C HIS A 213 21.19 14.90 14.55
N LEU A 214 20.73 15.80 13.67
CA LEU A 214 20.84 15.63 12.21
C LEU A 214 22.29 15.51 11.75
N HIS A 215 23.22 16.29 12.32
CA HIS A 215 24.65 16.18 12.00
C HIS A 215 25.28 14.85 12.46
N ALA A 216 24.66 14.14 13.40
CA ALA A 216 25.11 12.83 13.86
C ALA A 216 24.45 11.67 13.09
N LEU A 217 23.60 11.97 12.10
CA LEU A 217 22.93 10.96 11.31
C LEU A 217 23.95 10.25 10.41
N PRO A 218 23.96 8.90 10.37
CA PRO A 218 24.83 8.15 9.47
C PRO A 218 24.63 8.54 8.00
N ALA A 219 25.70 8.40 7.22
CA ALA A 219 25.72 8.89 5.85
C ALA A 219 25.08 7.95 4.84
N SER A 220 25.03 6.65 5.15
CA SER A 220 24.42 5.66 4.27
C SER A 220 23.10 5.13 4.82
N ARG A 221 22.24 4.70 3.90
CA ARG A 221 20.98 4.01 4.20
C ARG A 221 21.18 2.81 5.14
N GLN A 222 22.15 1.93 4.84
CA GLN A 222 22.38 0.72 5.63
C GLN A 222 22.81 1.06 7.06
N GLU A 223 23.64 2.08 7.24
CA GLU A 223 24.06 2.52 8.56
C GLU A 223 22.91 3.14 9.35
N VAL A 224 22.05 3.95 8.72
CA VAL A 224 20.92 4.57 9.43
C VAL A 224 19.88 3.53 9.85
N GLU A 225 19.64 2.51 9.04
CA GLU A 225 18.72 1.42 9.38
C GLU A 225 19.20 0.65 10.62
N ARG A 226 20.48 0.24 10.62
CA ARG A 226 21.11 -0.42 11.77
C ARG A 226 21.08 0.47 13.00
N TRP A 227 21.51 1.72 12.85
CA TRP A 227 21.59 2.71 13.92
C TRP A 227 20.22 2.98 14.57
N ALA A 228 19.17 3.11 13.75
CA ALA A 228 17.82 3.37 14.21
C ALA A 228 17.24 2.16 14.95
N LEU A 229 17.36 0.95 14.39
CA LEU A 229 16.82 -0.27 15.00
C LEU A 229 17.50 -0.60 16.34
N GLN A 230 18.82 -0.43 16.43
CA GLN A 230 19.57 -0.61 17.68
C GLN A 230 19.10 0.35 18.79
N ARG A 231 18.81 1.62 18.44
CA ARG A 231 18.35 2.63 19.40
C ARG A 231 16.95 2.38 19.94
N GLN A 232 16.07 1.86 19.08
CA GLN A 232 14.69 1.54 19.48
C GLN A 232 14.66 0.39 20.48
N GLY A 233 15.60 -0.55 20.37
CA GLY A 233 15.70 -1.70 21.27
C GLY A 233 14.50 -2.64 21.16
N LEU A 234 13.85 -2.70 20.00
CA LEU A 234 12.81 -3.67 19.69
C LEU A 234 13.45 -5.04 19.40
N ASP A 235 12.76 -6.11 19.76
CA ASP A 235 13.20 -7.49 19.47
C ASP A 235 13.32 -7.69 17.94
N PRO A 236 14.42 -8.28 17.43
CA PRO A 236 14.55 -8.59 16.01
C PRO A 236 13.37 -9.35 15.39
N ALA A 237 12.68 -10.19 16.18
CA ALA A 237 11.52 -10.97 15.72
C ALA A 237 10.32 -10.10 15.29
N ILE A 238 10.22 -8.86 15.78
CA ILE A 238 9.10 -7.95 15.47
C ILE A 238 9.48 -6.83 14.50
N TRP A 239 10.75 -6.76 14.06
CA TRP A 239 11.19 -5.66 13.20
C TRP A 239 10.39 -5.55 11.92
N ALA A 240 10.15 -6.65 11.20
CA ALA A 240 9.41 -6.59 9.94
C ALA A 240 8.01 -5.99 10.11
N ASP A 241 7.29 -6.39 11.16
CA ASP A 241 5.94 -5.90 11.46
C ASP A 241 5.96 -4.42 11.87
N TYR A 242 6.94 -4.01 12.68
CA TYR A 242 7.13 -2.61 13.04
C TYR A 242 7.45 -1.73 11.84
N LEU A 243 8.36 -2.18 10.97
CA LEU A 243 8.77 -1.46 9.76
C LEU A 243 7.61 -1.35 8.76
N GLU A 244 6.76 -2.37 8.64
CA GLU A 244 5.52 -2.29 7.87
C GLU A 244 4.59 -1.19 8.43
N SER A 245 4.35 -1.17 9.76
CA SER A 245 3.57 -0.11 10.40
C SER A 245 4.15 1.29 10.18
N VAL A 246 5.47 1.43 10.17
CA VAL A 246 6.16 2.70 9.91
C VAL A 246 5.90 3.20 8.48
N LEU A 247 5.93 2.32 7.48
CA LEU A 247 5.62 2.68 6.08
C LEU A 247 4.14 3.02 5.88
N TRP A 248 3.23 2.42 6.65
CA TRP A 248 1.80 2.72 6.62
C TRP A 248 1.45 4.16 7.02
N THR A 249 2.39 4.96 7.54
CA THR A 249 2.17 6.40 7.73
C THR A 249 2.25 7.21 6.44
N VAL A 250 2.76 6.62 5.34
CA VAL A 250 2.91 7.23 4.02
C VAL A 250 2.57 6.24 2.89
N PRO A 251 1.37 5.62 2.91
CA PRO A 251 1.07 4.48 2.04
C PRO A 251 1.04 4.85 0.55
N GLY A 252 0.69 6.10 0.20
CA GLY A 252 0.74 6.59 -1.18
C GLY A 252 2.16 6.59 -1.75
N TRP A 253 3.12 7.19 -1.02
CA TRP A 253 4.53 7.20 -1.43
C TRP A 253 5.17 5.81 -1.41
N ALA A 254 4.79 4.98 -0.43
CA ALA A 254 5.24 3.59 -0.39
C ALA A 254 4.76 2.81 -1.63
N SER A 255 3.50 2.99 -2.03
CA SER A 255 2.92 2.34 -3.22
C SER A 255 3.49 2.90 -4.53
N TRP A 256 3.81 4.20 -4.57
CA TRP A 256 4.54 4.82 -5.70
C TRP A 256 5.95 4.22 -5.86
N CYS A 257 6.71 4.12 -4.76
CA CYS A 257 8.03 3.49 -4.82
C CYS A 257 7.94 1.99 -5.17
N ALA A 258 6.90 1.30 -4.69
CA ALA A 258 6.62 -0.09 -5.09
C ALA A 258 6.32 -0.21 -6.59
N TYR A 259 5.65 0.79 -7.20
CA TYR A 259 5.44 0.87 -8.64
C TYR A 259 6.77 1.04 -9.40
N LEU A 260 7.67 1.92 -8.95
CA LEU A 260 9.00 2.07 -9.57
C LEU A 260 9.78 0.75 -9.54
N GLY A 261 9.77 0.06 -8.40
CA GLY A 261 10.40 -1.26 -8.29
C GLY A 261 9.73 -2.34 -9.14
N TRP A 262 8.41 -2.29 -9.30
CA TRP A 262 7.72 -3.18 -10.24
C TRP A 262 8.17 -2.91 -11.69
N GLN A 263 8.21 -1.65 -12.10
CA GLN A 263 8.61 -1.26 -13.46
C GLN A 263 10.08 -1.63 -13.75
N ALA A 264 10.98 -1.41 -12.80
CA ALA A 264 12.38 -1.80 -12.92
C ALA A 264 12.53 -3.32 -13.13
N ARG A 265 11.81 -4.15 -12.35
CA ARG A 265 11.83 -5.61 -12.49
C ARG A 265 11.35 -6.10 -13.86
N GLN A 266 10.32 -5.47 -14.43
CA GLN A 266 9.86 -5.78 -15.79
C GLN A 266 10.95 -5.53 -16.85
N GLN A 267 11.94 -4.70 -16.53
CA GLN A 267 13.07 -4.33 -17.39
C GLN A 267 14.38 -5.03 -16.97
N GLY A 268 14.32 -6.01 -16.05
CA GLY A 268 15.49 -6.71 -15.52
C GLY A 268 16.41 -5.84 -14.65
N ARG A 269 15.87 -4.74 -14.10
CA ARG A 269 16.57 -3.81 -13.20
C ARG A 269 16.02 -3.88 -11.79
N GLU A 270 16.75 -3.29 -10.85
CA GLU A 270 16.34 -3.12 -9.46
C GLU A 270 16.06 -1.63 -9.16
N ASP A 271 15.26 -1.38 -8.13
CA ASP A 271 14.93 -0.05 -7.63
C ASP A 271 15.00 -0.03 -6.10
N GLY A 272 15.70 0.97 -5.54
CA GLY A 272 15.93 1.10 -4.10
C GLY A 272 15.03 2.11 -3.39
N HIS A 273 14.14 2.81 -4.08
CA HIS A 273 13.46 3.98 -3.53
C HIS A 273 12.56 3.65 -2.34
N LEU A 274 11.85 2.52 -2.37
CA LEU A 274 10.99 2.12 -1.25
C LEU A 274 11.81 1.83 0.01
N ARG A 275 13.02 1.30 -0.17
CA ARG A 275 13.93 1.02 0.93
C ARG A 275 14.51 2.30 1.51
N GLU A 276 14.86 3.26 0.66
CA GLU A 276 15.31 4.59 1.11
C GLU A 276 14.19 5.37 1.80
N LEU A 277 12.94 5.27 1.33
CA LEU A 277 11.77 5.84 2.01
C LEU A 277 11.61 5.27 3.42
N LEU A 278 11.77 3.95 3.60
CA LEU A 278 11.75 3.31 4.91
C LEU A 278 12.89 3.80 5.80
N ALA A 279 14.10 3.92 5.25
CA ALA A 279 15.27 4.44 5.98
C ALA A 279 15.05 5.88 6.49
N ILE A 280 14.46 6.75 5.67
CA ILE A 280 14.06 8.11 6.09
C ILE A 280 13.07 8.06 7.26
N ARG A 281 12.05 7.20 7.16
CA ARG A 281 11.04 7.08 8.22
C ARG A 281 11.63 6.53 9.53
N LEU A 282 12.56 5.60 9.44
CA LEU A 282 13.32 5.09 10.58
C LEU A 282 14.23 6.15 11.21
N ALA A 283 14.94 6.92 10.37
CA ALA A 283 15.81 8.01 10.80
C ALA A 283 15.03 9.02 11.65
N TRP A 284 13.82 9.42 11.21
CA TRP A 284 12.94 10.28 11.98
C TRP A 284 12.62 9.73 13.37
N GLY A 285 12.28 8.45 13.49
CA GLY A 285 11.99 7.83 14.79
C GLY A 285 13.17 7.91 15.75
N ALA A 286 14.38 7.60 15.26
CA ALA A 286 15.59 7.63 16.07
C ALA A 286 16.05 9.06 16.39
N LEU A 287 15.90 10.03 15.47
CA LEU A 287 16.16 11.45 15.73
C LEU A 287 15.25 12.00 16.84
N LEU A 288 13.96 11.65 16.82
CA LEU A 288 13.02 12.06 17.87
C LEU A 288 13.39 11.47 19.22
N LEU A 289 13.79 10.20 19.25
CA LEU A 289 14.26 9.53 20.47
C LEU A 289 15.49 10.22 21.07
N GLU A 290 16.44 10.63 20.22
CA GLU A 290 17.62 11.40 20.62
C GLU A 290 17.27 12.81 21.13
N CYS A 291 16.31 13.48 20.48
CA CYS A 291 15.85 14.80 20.93
C CYS A 291 15.09 14.73 22.26
N LYS A 292 14.44 13.59 22.55
CA LYS A 292 13.63 13.34 23.74
C LYS A 292 14.30 12.34 24.68
N ALA A 293 15.55 12.61 25.05
CA ALA A 293 16.33 11.74 25.95
C ALA A 293 15.95 11.87 27.45
N ASP A 294 14.91 12.64 27.77
CA ASP A 294 14.44 12.87 29.13
C ASP A 294 13.66 11.68 29.69
N ALA A 295 13.22 11.78 30.95
CA ALA A 295 12.51 10.69 31.62
C ALA A 295 11.16 10.34 30.94
N SER A 296 10.53 11.31 30.27
CA SER A 296 9.31 11.08 29.50
C SER A 296 9.60 10.22 28.26
N GLY A 297 10.60 10.58 27.45
CA GLY A 297 10.97 9.79 26.28
C GLY A 297 11.46 8.38 26.61
N GLN A 298 12.15 8.19 27.74
CA GLN A 298 12.53 6.87 28.22
C GLN A 298 11.33 5.99 28.58
N ARG A 299 10.30 6.56 29.22
CA ARG A 299 9.03 5.87 29.51
C ARG A 299 8.28 5.53 28.23
N ALA A 300 8.11 6.49 27.33
CA ALA A 300 7.47 6.28 26.03
C ALA A 300 8.15 5.15 25.23
N GLY A 301 9.48 5.10 25.23
CA GLY A 301 10.24 4.00 24.61
C GLY A 301 10.01 2.64 25.29
N ALA A 302 9.87 2.61 26.62
CA ALA A 302 9.55 1.39 27.36
C ALA A 302 8.13 0.89 27.05
N ASP A 303 7.16 1.80 27.01
CA ASP A 303 5.76 1.52 26.68
C ASP A 303 5.62 0.99 25.25
N LEU A 304 6.37 1.58 24.30
CA LEU A 304 6.45 1.07 22.92
C LEU A 304 6.95 -0.37 22.90
N ARG A 305 8.09 -0.66 23.53
CA ARG A 305 8.66 -2.01 23.57
C ARG A 305 7.68 -3.00 24.19
N GLN A 306 6.96 -2.60 25.23
CA GLN A 306 5.94 -3.45 25.84
C GLN A 306 4.75 -3.70 24.91
N ALA A 307 4.20 -2.66 24.29
CA ALA A 307 3.09 -2.79 23.34
C ALA A 307 3.43 -3.73 22.18
N TRP A 308 4.67 -3.64 21.67
CA TRP A 308 5.13 -4.45 20.55
C TRP A 308 5.55 -5.88 20.91
N ARG A 309 5.96 -6.15 22.15
CA ARG A 309 6.11 -7.55 22.63
C ARG A 309 4.79 -8.32 22.55
N ASP A 310 3.66 -7.64 22.77
CA ASP A 310 2.32 -8.24 22.70
C ASP A 310 1.74 -8.27 21.27
N ALA A 311 2.48 -7.82 20.25
CA ALA A 311 1.98 -7.71 18.87
C ALA A 311 1.39 -9.03 18.32
N PRO A 312 2.04 -10.21 18.46
CA PRO A 312 1.47 -11.47 17.97
C PRO A 312 0.12 -11.81 18.62
N ALA A 313 -0.03 -11.55 19.92
CA ALA A 313 -1.27 -11.79 20.64
C ALA A 313 -2.38 -10.82 20.20
N ARG A 314 -2.05 -9.55 19.92
CA ARG A 314 -3.01 -8.56 19.38
C ARG A 314 -3.48 -8.95 17.99
N LEU A 315 -2.57 -9.38 17.11
CA LEU A 315 -2.91 -9.88 15.78
C LEU A 315 -3.88 -11.07 15.84
N ALA A 316 -3.60 -12.06 16.70
CA ALA A 316 -4.47 -13.22 16.87
C ALA A 316 -5.86 -12.84 17.40
N ARG A 317 -5.94 -11.91 18.38
CA ARG A 317 -7.23 -11.41 18.91
C ARG A 317 -8.02 -10.64 17.84
N ALA A 318 -7.35 -9.80 17.05
CA ALA A 318 -7.99 -9.07 15.96
C ALA A 318 -8.54 -10.03 14.89
N GLU A 319 -7.80 -11.08 14.54
CA GLU A 319 -8.28 -12.11 13.61
C GLU A 319 -9.55 -12.81 14.13
N GLN A 320 -9.58 -13.19 15.42
CA GLN A 320 -10.76 -13.78 16.05
C GLN A 320 -11.95 -12.82 16.12
N ALA A 321 -11.69 -11.53 16.37
CA ALA A 321 -12.71 -10.49 16.42
C ALA A 321 -13.36 -10.27 15.05
N LEU A 322 -12.57 -10.28 13.98
CA LEU A 322 -13.00 -10.03 12.60
C LEU A 322 -13.60 -11.25 11.90
N TRP A 323 -13.70 -12.41 12.56
CA TRP A 323 -14.40 -13.57 12.00
C TRP A 323 -15.86 -13.25 11.64
N VAL A 324 -16.55 -12.47 12.49
CA VAL A 324 -17.93 -12.07 12.21
C VAL A 324 -18.01 -11.16 10.97
N ASP A 325 -17.04 -10.26 10.81
CA ASP A 325 -16.98 -9.35 9.67
C ASP A 325 -16.71 -10.11 8.35
N GLU A 326 -15.90 -11.18 8.40
CA GLU A 326 -15.68 -12.09 7.26
C GLU A 326 -16.96 -12.87 6.90
N VAL A 327 -17.71 -13.37 7.89
CA VAL A 327 -19.01 -14.04 7.65
C VAL A 327 -19.97 -13.09 6.94
N TRP A 328 -20.08 -11.85 7.43
CA TRP A 328 -20.96 -10.86 6.84
C TRP A 328 -20.51 -10.41 5.44
N GLN A 329 -19.20 -10.28 5.21
CA GLN A 329 -18.65 -10.01 3.89
C GLN A 329 -19.04 -11.12 2.90
N LEU A 330 -18.84 -12.38 3.29
CA LEU A 330 -19.19 -13.53 2.46
C LEU A 330 -20.70 -13.61 2.20
N ALA A 331 -21.54 -13.34 3.22
CA ALA A 331 -22.99 -13.30 3.06
C ALA A 331 -23.43 -12.19 2.10
N LEU A 332 -22.79 -11.01 2.15
CA LEU A 332 -23.04 -9.91 1.22
C LEU A 332 -22.68 -10.30 -0.22
N GLU A 333 -21.52 -10.92 -0.41
CA GLU A 333 -21.06 -11.41 -1.72
C GLU A 333 -22.00 -12.47 -2.29
N GLN A 334 -22.41 -13.45 -1.47
CA GLN A 334 -23.35 -14.50 -1.88
C GLN A 334 -24.72 -13.92 -2.25
N GLY A 335 -25.21 -12.95 -1.47
CA GLY A 335 -26.47 -12.26 -1.77
C GLY A 335 -26.41 -11.53 -3.11
N TYR A 336 -25.30 -10.84 -3.39
CA TYR A 336 -25.04 -10.22 -4.69
C TYR A 336 -24.96 -11.25 -5.82
N GLN A 337 -24.17 -12.31 -5.65
CA GLN A 337 -23.98 -13.36 -6.67
C GLN A 337 -25.29 -14.04 -7.01
N ARG A 338 -26.12 -14.38 -6.01
CA ARG A 338 -27.47 -14.94 -6.24
C ARG A 338 -28.34 -13.98 -7.06
N GLY A 339 -28.38 -12.70 -6.68
CA GLY A 339 -29.15 -11.69 -7.40
C GLY A 339 -28.67 -11.47 -8.84
N LEU A 340 -27.35 -11.50 -9.05
CA LEU A 340 -26.75 -11.42 -10.38
C LEU A 340 -27.07 -12.66 -11.22
N ALA A 341 -26.86 -13.86 -10.68
CA ALA A 341 -27.13 -15.12 -11.35
C ALA A 341 -28.59 -15.24 -11.77
N SER A 342 -29.52 -14.81 -10.90
CA SER A 342 -30.96 -14.75 -11.23
C SER A 342 -31.23 -13.85 -12.44
N ARG A 343 -30.66 -12.63 -12.46
CA ARG A 343 -30.82 -11.70 -13.60
C ARG A 343 -30.20 -12.23 -14.89
N LEU A 344 -29.03 -12.86 -14.82
CA LEU A 344 -28.36 -13.45 -15.99
C LEU A 344 -29.07 -14.69 -16.53
N SER A 345 -29.84 -15.39 -15.70
CA SER A 345 -30.61 -16.58 -16.11
C SER A 345 -31.88 -16.23 -16.87
N VAL A 346 -32.34 -14.98 -16.82
CA VAL A 346 -33.49 -14.51 -17.61
C VAL A 346 -33.01 -14.25 -19.03
N ALA A 347 -33.32 -15.16 -19.95
CA ALA A 347 -33.06 -14.96 -21.37
C ALA A 347 -33.84 -13.73 -21.86
N ALA A 348 -33.13 -12.71 -22.34
CA ALA A 348 -33.77 -11.64 -23.08
C ALA A 348 -34.32 -12.22 -24.40
N PRO A 349 -35.55 -11.85 -24.82
CA PRO A 349 -36.05 -12.25 -26.12
C PRO A 349 -35.07 -11.77 -27.20
N ALA A 350 -34.70 -12.68 -28.10
CA ALA A 350 -33.84 -12.35 -29.23
C ALA A 350 -34.59 -11.35 -30.13
N LEU A 351 -34.16 -10.10 -30.13
CA LEU A 351 -34.60 -9.12 -31.10
C LEU A 351 -33.84 -9.37 -32.42
N PRO A 352 -34.45 -9.15 -33.59
CA PRO A 352 -33.72 -9.18 -34.85
C PRO A 352 -32.60 -8.12 -34.78
N GLU A 353 -31.34 -8.54 -34.93
CA GLU A 353 -30.23 -7.60 -35.06
C GLU A 353 -30.20 -7.07 -36.50
N PRO A 354 -30.46 -5.78 -36.74
CA PRO A 354 -30.27 -5.20 -38.06
C PRO A 354 -28.78 -5.25 -38.44
N VAL A 355 -28.49 -5.36 -39.74
CA VAL A 355 -27.12 -5.26 -40.24
C VAL A 355 -26.62 -3.83 -39.96
N PRO A 356 -25.52 -3.64 -39.22
CA PRO A 356 -25.04 -2.31 -38.90
C PRO A 356 -24.36 -1.65 -40.11
N ASP A 357 -24.56 -0.34 -40.28
CA ASP A 357 -23.84 0.49 -41.24
C ASP A 357 -22.37 0.66 -40.81
N VAL A 358 -22.12 0.69 -39.49
CA VAL A 358 -20.80 0.87 -38.90
C VAL A 358 -20.62 -0.08 -37.72
N GLN A 359 -19.48 -0.77 -37.69
CA GLN A 359 -19.04 -1.53 -36.52
C GLN A 359 -17.81 -0.85 -35.90
N ALA A 360 -17.98 -0.31 -34.70
CA ALA A 360 -16.92 0.38 -33.97
C ALA A 360 -16.42 -0.46 -32.79
N VAL A 361 -15.11 -0.63 -32.67
CA VAL A 361 -14.48 -1.39 -31.58
C VAL A 361 -13.85 -0.42 -30.58
N PHE A 362 -14.22 -0.57 -29.31
CA PHE A 362 -13.74 0.22 -28.19
C PHE A 362 -13.01 -0.67 -27.18
N CYS A 363 -12.34 -0.06 -26.20
CA CYS A 363 -11.83 -0.80 -25.05
C CYS A 363 -12.98 -1.56 -24.36
N ILE A 364 -12.72 -2.78 -23.90
CA ILE A 364 -13.67 -3.58 -23.12
C ILE A 364 -13.92 -3.02 -21.71
N ASP A 365 -13.10 -2.06 -21.28
CA ASP A 365 -13.25 -1.39 -19.99
C ASP A 365 -14.62 -0.70 -19.85
N VAL A 366 -15.25 -0.87 -18.69
CA VAL A 366 -16.59 -0.33 -18.39
C VAL A 366 -16.68 1.19 -18.49
N ARG A 367 -15.55 1.90 -18.40
CA ARG A 367 -15.50 3.36 -18.61
C ARG A 367 -15.89 3.76 -20.04
N SER A 368 -15.65 2.90 -21.03
CA SER A 368 -16.08 3.13 -22.42
C SER A 368 -17.57 2.85 -22.64
N GLU A 369 -18.27 2.19 -21.70
CA GLU A 369 -19.64 1.74 -21.88
C GLU A 369 -20.62 2.91 -22.10
N ARG A 370 -20.48 4.00 -21.33
CA ARG A 370 -21.35 5.18 -21.49
C ARG A 370 -21.25 5.79 -22.88
N MET A 371 -20.03 5.90 -23.41
CA MET A 371 -19.78 6.40 -24.76
C MET A 371 -20.35 5.46 -25.82
N ARG A 372 -20.16 4.16 -25.66
CA ARG A 372 -20.69 3.11 -26.54
C ARG A 372 -22.22 3.18 -26.63
N ARG A 373 -22.91 3.17 -25.48
CA ARG A 373 -24.38 3.26 -25.43
C ARG A 373 -24.90 4.57 -26.01
N ALA A 374 -24.20 5.69 -25.78
CA ALA A 374 -24.58 6.98 -26.35
C ALA A 374 -24.47 7.00 -27.88
N LEU A 375 -23.42 6.38 -28.44
CA LEU A 375 -23.22 6.31 -29.90
C LEU A 375 -24.34 5.48 -30.56
N GLU A 376 -24.66 4.32 -30.00
CA GLU A 376 -25.75 3.47 -30.52
C GLU A 376 -27.14 4.11 -30.32
N ALA A 377 -27.34 4.87 -29.25
CA ALA A 377 -28.59 5.59 -29.01
C ALA A 377 -28.80 6.74 -30.01
N VAL A 378 -27.73 7.43 -30.41
CA VAL A 378 -27.80 8.52 -31.40
C VAL A 378 -27.91 7.98 -32.82
N TRP A 379 -27.24 6.86 -33.12
CA TRP A 379 -27.27 6.23 -34.43
C TRP A 379 -27.50 4.71 -34.30
N PRO A 380 -28.77 4.25 -34.42
CA PRO A 380 -29.13 2.84 -34.25
C PRO A 380 -28.50 1.87 -35.24
N ALA A 381 -27.93 2.35 -36.34
CA ALA A 381 -27.19 1.51 -37.30
C ALA A 381 -25.71 1.35 -36.94
N VAL A 382 -25.22 2.00 -35.88
CA VAL A 382 -23.88 1.74 -35.32
C VAL A 382 -23.99 0.57 -34.34
N GLN A 383 -23.10 -0.40 -34.48
CA GLN A 383 -22.88 -1.45 -33.48
C GLN A 383 -21.52 -1.23 -32.80
N THR A 384 -21.48 -1.21 -31.47
CA THR A 384 -20.23 -1.11 -30.72
C THR A 384 -19.80 -2.43 -30.09
N ARG A 385 -18.52 -2.78 -30.21
CA ARG A 385 -17.92 -3.96 -29.58
C ARG A 385 -16.81 -3.55 -28.61
N GLY A 386 -16.54 -4.40 -27.63
CA GLY A 386 -15.42 -4.26 -26.70
C GLY A 386 -14.28 -5.20 -27.05
N PHE A 387 -13.04 -4.72 -27.00
CA PHE A 387 -11.83 -5.53 -27.13
C PHE A 387 -10.79 -5.11 -26.08
N ALA A 388 -9.97 -6.05 -25.62
CA ALA A 388 -8.94 -5.80 -24.61
C ALA A 388 -7.64 -5.28 -25.24
N GLY A 389 -7.17 -4.11 -24.80
CA GLY A 389 -5.94 -3.49 -25.30
C GLY A 389 -6.04 -3.01 -26.75
N PHE A 390 -4.91 -2.54 -27.30
CA PHE A 390 -4.82 -2.09 -28.69
C PHE A 390 -4.64 -3.30 -29.63
N PHE A 391 -5.70 -4.11 -29.78
CA PHE A 391 -5.69 -5.32 -30.61
C PHE A 391 -4.62 -6.35 -30.22
N GLY A 392 -4.25 -6.40 -28.93
CA GLY A 392 -3.22 -7.30 -28.42
C GLY A 392 -1.78 -6.89 -28.76
N LEU A 393 -1.55 -5.71 -29.36
CA LEU A 393 -0.21 -5.20 -29.65
C LEU A 393 0.30 -4.38 -28.45
N PRO A 394 1.37 -4.81 -27.75
CA PRO A 394 1.97 -4.02 -26.67
C PRO A 394 2.83 -2.90 -27.25
N ALA A 395 2.19 -1.89 -27.81
CA ALA A 395 2.85 -0.82 -28.56
C ALA A 395 3.15 0.41 -27.69
N ALA A 396 4.32 1.01 -27.83
CA ALA A 396 4.62 2.36 -27.35
C ALA A 396 4.60 3.34 -28.52
N TYR A 397 3.72 4.33 -28.45
CA TYR A 397 3.53 5.33 -29.49
C TYR A 397 4.34 6.60 -29.22
N THR A 398 5.16 7.03 -30.19
CA THR A 398 5.98 8.24 -30.12
C THR A 398 5.49 9.26 -31.16
N PRO A 399 4.81 10.35 -30.73
CA PRO A 399 4.40 11.41 -31.65
C PRO A 399 5.60 12.12 -32.29
N LEU A 400 5.48 12.51 -33.57
CA LEU A 400 6.54 13.17 -34.30
C LEU A 400 7.03 14.43 -33.59
N GLY A 401 8.35 14.56 -33.46
CA GLY A 401 8.99 15.73 -32.88
C GLY A 401 8.95 15.82 -31.36
N THR A 402 8.46 14.78 -30.68
CA THR A 402 8.47 14.65 -29.22
C THR A 402 9.41 13.54 -28.77
N ALA A 403 9.90 13.62 -27.52
CA ALA A 403 10.60 12.51 -26.87
C ALA A 403 9.65 11.61 -26.05
N LEU A 404 8.33 11.86 -26.14
CA LEU A 404 7.33 11.14 -25.35
C LEU A 404 7.07 9.77 -25.96
N ALA A 405 7.14 8.72 -25.14
CA ALA A 405 6.69 7.38 -25.51
C ALA A 405 5.41 7.04 -24.72
N ARG A 406 4.27 6.99 -25.40
CA ARG A 406 2.96 6.73 -24.80
C ARG A 406 2.66 5.23 -24.84
N PRO A 407 2.47 4.56 -23.70
CA PRO A 407 2.12 3.15 -23.70
C PRO A 407 0.68 2.97 -24.19
N HIS A 408 0.51 2.32 -25.35
CA HIS A 408 -0.76 1.88 -25.91
C HIS A 408 -0.91 0.37 -25.74
N LEU A 409 -0.92 -0.07 -24.48
CA LEU A 409 -0.92 -1.48 -24.10
C LEU A 409 -1.63 -1.68 -22.75
N PRO A 410 -2.04 -2.91 -22.39
CA PRO A 410 -2.53 -3.20 -21.04
C PRO A 410 -1.49 -2.78 -19.99
N GLY A 411 -1.90 -2.05 -18.95
CA GLY A 411 -0.98 -1.40 -17.99
C GLY A 411 -0.06 -2.32 -17.18
N LEU A 412 -0.25 -3.64 -17.27
CA LEU A 412 0.59 -4.66 -16.63
C LEU A 412 1.71 -5.19 -17.54
N LEU A 413 1.75 -4.80 -18.81
CA LEU A 413 2.74 -5.27 -19.77
C LEU A 413 3.83 -4.23 -20.01
N ALA A 414 4.99 -4.68 -20.49
CA ALA A 414 5.99 -3.81 -21.07
C ALA A 414 5.76 -3.71 -22.60
N PRO A 415 6.07 -2.56 -23.24
CA PRO A 415 5.99 -2.45 -24.68
C PRO A 415 7.01 -3.39 -25.35
N THR A 416 6.59 -4.08 -26.41
CA THR A 416 7.48 -4.87 -27.27
C THR A 416 7.53 -4.35 -28.71
N VAL A 417 6.68 -3.37 -29.04
CA VAL A 417 6.61 -2.73 -30.36
C VAL A 417 6.72 -1.22 -30.18
N ALA A 418 7.56 -0.55 -30.98
CA ALA A 418 7.59 0.90 -31.05
C ALA A 418 6.83 1.36 -32.29
N VAL A 419 5.92 2.33 -32.10
CA VAL A 419 5.13 2.94 -33.17
C VAL A 419 5.47 4.43 -33.21
N GLY A 420 5.79 4.95 -34.38
CA GLY A 420 6.09 6.36 -34.58
C GLY A 420 5.28 6.91 -35.76
N GLU A 421 5.14 8.23 -35.79
CA GLU A 421 4.64 8.94 -36.97
C GLU A 421 5.80 9.15 -37.96
N VAL A 422 5.57 8.85 -39.23
CA VAL A 422 6.45 9.21 -40.35
C VAL A 422 5.71 10.15 -41.30
N ILE A 423 6.45 11.00 -42.00
CA ILE A 423 5.89 11.79 -43.10
C ILE A 423 6.22 11.06 -44.38
N GLU A 424 5.17 10.73 -45.13
CA GLU A 424 5.28 10.09 -46.43
C GLU A 424 4.92 11.10 -47.53
N ASP A 425 5.54 10.95 -48.70
CA ASP A 425 5.09 11.64 -49.91
C ASP A 425 3.79 11.03 -50.45
N ALA A 426 3.24 11.61 -51.52
CA ALA A 426 2.01 11.13 -52.15
C ALA A 426 2.12 9.70 -52.73
N GLN A 427 3.33 9.15 -52.81
CA GLN A 427 3.59 7.78 -53.27
C GLN A 427 3.91 6.81 -52.11
N GLY A 428 3.87 7.27 -50.85
CA GLY A 428 4.13 6.44 -49.67
C GLY A 428 5.61 6.27 -49.34
N HIS A 429 6.53 7.01 -49.97
CA HIS A 429 7.94 6.97 -49.58
C HIS A 429 8.19 7.90 -48.40
N ALA A 430 9.02 7.46 -47.47
CA ALA A 430 9.48 8.30 -46.37
C ALA A 430 10.08 9.60 -46.94
N SER A 431 9.49 10.73 -46.55
CA SER A 431 9.89 12.06 -46.99
C SER A 431 11.34 12.35 -46.55
N PRO A 432 12.13 13.11 -47.33
CA PRO A 432 13.49 13.48 -46.93
C PRO A 432 13.52 14.09 -45.52
N ASP A 433 14.59 13.81 -44.76
CA ASP A 433 14.76 14.16 -43.33
C ASP A 433 14.36 15.62 -42.99
N ASP A 434 14.55 16.54 -43.93
CA ASP A 434 14.21 17.95 -43.78
C ASP A 434 12.71 18.22 -43.56
N ALA A 435 11.82 17.49 -44.24
CA ALA A 435 10.38 17.66 -44.12
C ALA A 435 9.85 17.14 -42.78
N ALA A 436 10.32 15.94 -42.37
CA ALA A 436 10.04 15.38 -41.06
C ALA A 436 10.58 16.30 -39.94
N ALA A 437 11.79 16.83 -40.10
CA ALA A 437 12.38 17.77 -39.15
C ALA A 437 11.59 19.10 -39.10
N GLN A 438 11.09 19.59 -40.23
CA GLN A 438 10.29 20.82 -40.27
C GLN A 438 8.94 20.64 -39.57
N ALA A 439 8.25 19.52 -39.81
CA ALA A 439 7.00 19.20 -39.14
C ALA A 439 7.19 18.97 -37.64
N ALA A 440 8.26 18.27 -37.24
CA ALA A 440 8.66 18.12 -35.85
C ALA A 440 8.88 19.48 -35.17
N ARG A 441 9.60 20.41 -35.84
CA ARG A 441 9.78 21.80 -35.36
C ARG A 441 8.45 22.55 -35.28
N ALA A 442 7.56 22.40 -36.25
CA ALA A 442 6.26 23.06 -36.25
C ALA A 442 5.37 22.56 -35.10
N ARG A 443 5.32 21.24 -34.86
CA ARG A 443 4.58 20.65 -33.74
C ARG A 443 5.16 21.09 -32.39
N ARG A 444 6.48 21.06 -32.20
CA ARG A 444 7.14 21.57 -30.98
C ARG A 444 6.74 23.02 -30.70
N ARG A 445 6.86 23.91 -31.70
CA ARG A 445 6.39 25.31 -31.56
C ARG A 445 4.91 25.42 -31.20
N GLY A 446 4.07 24.54 -31.73
CA GLY A 446 2.64 24.48 -31.38
C GLY A 446 2.38 24.06 -29.94
N LEU A 447 3.12 23.06 -29.44
CA LEU A 447 3.07 22.60 -28.06
C LEU A 447 3.62 23.67 -27.10
N ASP A 448 4.76 24.28 -27.41
CA ASP A 448 5.38 25.35 -26.61
C ASP A 448 4.46 26.57 -26.48
N ARG A 449 3.74 26.91 -27.56
CA ARG A 449 2.75 28.00 -27.53
C ARG A 449 1.59 27.71 -26.60
N ARG A 450 1.16 26.45 -26.45
CA ARG A 450 0.09 26.05 -25.51
C ARG A 450 0.59 25.99 -24.07
N ALA A 451 1.81 25.52 -23.84
CA ALA A 451 2.44 25.54 -22.52
C ALA A 451 2.56 26.96 -21.93
N ARG A 452 2.78 27.98 -22.79
CA ARG A 452 2.80 29.40 -22.37
C ARG A 452 1.47 29.95 -21.87
N TRP A 453 0.34 29.28 -22.11
CA TRP A 453 -0.97 29.73 -21.63
C TRP A 453 -1.36 29.17 -20.26
N GLU A 454 -0.60 28.20 -19.72
CA GLU A 454 -0.84 27.64 -18.37
C GLU A 454 0.07 28.29 -17.29
N ALA A 455 1.04 29.12 -17.70
CA ALA A 455 1.99 29.81 -16.81
C ALA A 455 1.70 31.32 -16.65
N ALA A 456 0.50 31.78 -16.99
CA ALA A 456 0.08 33.19 -16.91
C ALA A 456 -1.06 33.39 -15.90
#